data_AF-A0A9Q0YL67-F1
#
_entry.id   AF-A0A9Q0YL67-F1
#
_cell.length_a   1.000
_cell.length_b   1.000
_cell.length_c   1.000
_cell.angle_alpha   90.00
_cell.angle_beta   90.00
_cell.angle_gamma   90.00
#
_symmetry.space_group_name_H-M   'P 1'
#
loop_
_entity.id
_entity.type
_entity.pdbx_description
1 polymer ?
#
loop_
_entity_poly.entity_id
_entity_poly.type
_entity_poly.pdbx_seq_one_letter_code
_entity_poly.pdbx_strand_id
1 'polypeptide(L)'
;MTCLCFFRMELRPNEITKATVGRLHFSETTSNNMRKKGKPNPDQRYFMLVVGVHAHTDNGHYPIASHVSERIIVRASNPGQFESDVDNMWQRGTVQDSVFHPVSLN
;
A
#
# COMPACT_ATOMS: atom_id res chain seq x y z
N MET A 1 0.45 -10.24 -12.63
CA MET A 1 -0.30 -11.01 -11.61
C MET A 1 -1.07 -9.99 -10.77
N THR A 2 -2.39 -10.08 -10.69
CA THR A 2 -3.22 -9.13 -9.94
C THR A 2 -3.56 -9.75 -8.60
N CYS A 3 -3.01 -9.23 -7.51
CA CYS A 3 -3.39 -9.65 -6.16
C CYS A 3 -4.72 -8.98 -5.81
N LEU A 4 -5.82 -9.74 -5.85
CA LEU A 4 -7.16 -9.23 -5.54
C LEU A 4 -7.48 -9.47 -4.07
N CYS A 5 -7.62 -8.39 -3.30
CA CYS A 5 -8.23 -8.42 -1.98
C CYS A 5 -9.67 -7.93 -2.11
N PHE A 6 -10.64 -8.78 -1.79
CA PHE A 6 -12.05 -8.40 -1.78
C PHE A 6 -12.47 -7.97 -0.38
N PHE A 7 -13.05 -6.77 -0.29
CA PHE A 7 -13.68 -6.24 0.92
C PHE A 7 -15.13 -5.88 0.58
N ARG A 8 -16.09 -6.44 1.30
CA ARG A 8 -17.50 -6.10 1.15
C ARG A 8 -17.80 -4.82 1.93
N MET A 9 -18.41 -3.86 1.27
CA MET A 9 -18.81 -2.57 1.84
C MET A 9 -20.32 -2.37 1.71
N GLU A 10 -20.95 -1.83 2.74
CA GLU A 10 -22.35 -1.41 2.70
C GLU A 10 -22.43 0.09 2.38
N LEU A 11 -23.22 0.43 1.36
CA LEU A 11 -23.43 1.81 0.92
C LEU A 11 -24.87 2.22 1.24
N ARG A 12 -25.03 3.37 1.90
CA ARG A 12 -26.33 3.95 2.19
C ARG A 12 -26.61 5.13 1.26
N PRO A 13 -27.85 5.31 0.77
CA PRO A 13 -28.19 6.44 -0.07
C PRO A 13 -27.90 7.77 0.62
N ASN A 14 -27.29 8.71 -0.11
CA ASN A 14 -26.97 10.07 0.36
C ASN A 14 -26.02 10.14 1.58
N GLU A 15 -25.31 9.06 1.90
CA GLU A 15 -24.29 9.04 2.96
C GLU A 15 -22.89 8.78 2.39
N ILE A 16 -21.88 9.37 3.02
CA ILE A 16 -20.48 9.05 2.71
C ILE A 16 -20.06 7.85 3.56
N THR A 17 -19.82 6.71 2.91
CA THR A 17 -19.21 5.54 3.57
C THR A 17 -17.68 5.65 3.51
N LYS A 18 -17.02 5.60 4.67
CA LYS A 18 -15.55 5.54 4.79
C LYS A 18 -15.12 4.12 5.18
N ALA A 19 -14.19 3.55 4.43
CA ALA A 19 -13.60 2.24 4.72
C ALA A 19 -12.07 2.34 4.81
N THR A 20 -11.48 1.60 5.75
CA THR A 20 -10.02 1.48 5.91
C THR A 20 -9.65 0.01 5.89
N VAL A 21 -8.78 -0.38 4.95
CA VAL A 21 -8.27 -1.75 4.85
C VAL A 21 -6.77 -1.75 5.17
N GLY A 22 -6.43 -2.22 6.38
CA GLY A 22 -5.05 -2.30 6.85
C GLY A 22 -4.42 -3.69 6.66
N ARG A 23 -3.13 -3.80 7.01
CA ARG A 23 -2.36 -5.06 7.00
C ARG A 23 -2.28 -5.75 5.63
N LEU A 24 -2.33 -4.95 4.57
CA LEU A 24 -2.13 -5.41 3.20
C LEU A 24 -0.63 -5.52 2.90
N HIS A 25 -0.28 -6.55 2.13
CA HIS A 25 1.07 -6.77 1.66
C HIS A 25 1.02 -7.12 0.19
N PHE A 26 2.01 -6.65 -0.58
CA PHE A 26 2.21 -7.15 -1.93
C PHE A 26 2.68 -8.60 -1.86
N SER A 27 2.08 -9.47 -2.66
CA SER A 27 2.45 -10.89 -2.74
C SER A 27 3.84 -11.14 -3.32
N GLU A 28 4.37 -10.14 -4.03
CA GLU A 28 5.62 -10.22 -4.77
C GLU A 28 6.42 -8.93 -4.63
N THR A 29 7.72 -9.03 -4.84
CA THR A 29 8.60 -7.87 -5.03
C THR A 29 8.61 -7.48 -6.51
N THR A 30 8.82 -6.20 -6.81
CA THR A 30 9.07 -5.76 -8.18
C THR A 30 10.38 -6.35 -8.72
N SER A 31 10.42 -6.70 -10.01
CA SER A 31 11.65 -7.21 -10.64
C SER A 31 12.70 -6.11 -10.83
N ASN A 32 13.97 -6.51 -10.94
CA ASN A 32 15.09 -5.63 -11.27
C ASN A 32 15.44 -4.55 -10.22
N ASN A 33 15.06 -4.77 -8.96
CA ASN A 33 15.31 -3.88 -7.81
C ASN A 33 16.80 -3.55 -7.51
N MET A 34 17.76 -4.23 -8.14
CA MET A 34 19.19 -4.05 -7.86
C MET A 34 19.80 -2.94 -8.73
N ARG A 35 20.48 -1.97 -8.11
CA ARG A 35 21.19 -0.90 -8.81
C ARG A 35 22.23 -1.45 -9.78
N LYS A 36 22.49 -0.72 -10.87
CA LYS A 36 23.53 -1.02 -11.86
C LYS A 36 24.49 0.16 -11.93
N LYS A 37 25.77 -0.08 -11.66
CA LYS A 37 26.81 0.98 -11.63
C LYS A 37 26.42 2.19 -10.74
N GLY A 38 25.86 1.92 -9.56
CA GLY A 38 25.40 2.95 -8.61
C GLY A 38 24.07 3.63 -8.97
N LYS A 39 23.59 3.50 -10.20
CA LYS A 39 22.32 4.07 -10.68
C LYS A 39 21.16 3.08 -10.52
N PRO A 40 19.90 3.56 -10.50
CA PRO A 40 18.74 2.68 -10.64
C PRO A 40 18.89 1.76 -11.85
N ASN A 41 18.39 0.53 -11.73
CA ASN A 41 18.39 -0.38 -12.87
C ASN A 41 17.56 0.25 -14.01
N PRO A 42 18.10 0.41 -15.24
CA PRO A 42 17.31 0.93 -16.35
C PRO A 42 16.07 0.08 -16.65
N ASP A 43 16.11 -1.22 -16.32
CA ASP A 43 15.02 -2.16 -16.53
C ASP A 43 14.14 -2.36 -15.28
N GLN A 44 14.17 -1.42 -14.32
CA GLN A 44 13.34 -1.47 -13.12
C GLN A 44 11.87 -1.69 -13.49
N ARG A 45 11.24 -2.68 -12.86
CA ARG A 45 9.80 -2.92 -12.99
C ARG A 45 9.04 -2.26 -11.84
N TYR A 46 7.81 -1.87 -12.11
CA TYR A 46 6.96 -1.17 -11.15
C TYR A 46 5.62 -1.85 -11.07
N PHE A 47 4.99 -1.74 -9.91
CA PHE A 47 3.57 -2.02 -9.77
C PHE A 47 2.78 -0.72 -9.74
N MET A 48 1.50 -0.81 -10.01
CA MET A 48 0.52 0.22 -9.69
C MET A 48 -0.55 -0.44 -8.83
N LEU A 49 -0.96 0.21 -7.75
CA LEU A 49 -2.07 -0.25 -6.93
C LEU A 49 -3.36 0.24 -7.57
N VAL A 50 -4.28 -0.68 -7.84
CA VAL A 50 -5.63 -0.36 -8.32
C VAL A 50 -6.61 -0.57 -7.16
N VAL A 51 -7.41 0.46 -6.87
CA VAL A 51 -8.51 0.40 -5.92
C VAL A 51 -9.80 0.59 -6.70
N GLY A 52 -10.67 -0.42 -6.72
CA GLY A 52 -11.90 -0.40 -7.49
C GLY A 52 -13.12 -0.79 -6.68
N VAL A 53 -14.19 0.01 -6.78
CA VAL A 53 -15.52 -0.32 -6.27
C VAL A 53 -16.26 -1.08 -7.36
N HIS A 54 -16.77 -2.26 -7.02
CA HIS A 54 -17.48 -3.13 -7.94
C HIS A 54 -18.88 -3.44 -7.41
N ALA A 55 -19.88 -3.41 -8.29
CA ALA A 55 -21.20 -3.99 -8.03
C ALA A 55 -21.08 -5.51 -8.11
N HIS A 56 -21.44 -6.21 -7.04
CA HIS A 56 -21.63 -7.65 -7.07
C HIS A 56 -23.11 -7.95 -7.37
N THR A 57 -23.33 -8.82 -8.35
CA THR A 57 -24.65 -9.28 -8.77
C THR A 57 -24.60 -10.80 -8.95
N ASP A 58 -25.75 -11.43 -9.15
CA ASP A 58 -25.83 -12.88 -9.43
C ASP A 58 -25.03 -13.28 -10.70
N ASN A 59 -24.83 -12.32 -11.62
CA ASN A 59 -24.15 -12.55 -12.89
C ASN A 59 -22.66 -12.18 -12.85
N GLY A 60 -22.12 -11.78 -11.69
CA GLY A 60 -20.71 -11.48 -11.50
C GLY A 60 -20.43 -10.09 -10.93
N HIS A 61 -19.21 -9.60 -11.16
CA HIS A 61 -18.71 -8.32 -10.64
C HIS A 61 -18.53 -7.31 -11.76
N TYR A 62 -19.10 -6.11 -11.58
CA TYR A 62 -19.04 -5.02 -12.56
C TYR A 62 -18.37 -3.79 -11.96
N PRO A 63 -17.38 -3.16 -12.62
CA PRO A 63 -16.70 -1.99 -12.09
C PRO A 63 -17.65 -0.77 -12.07
N ILE A 64 -17.69 -0.06 -10.95
CA ILE A 64 -18.42 1.21 -10.80
C ILE A 64 -17.45 2.38 -10.94
N ALA A 65 -16.38 2.34 -10.14
CA ALA A 65 -15.33 3.36 -10.13
C ALA A 65 -13.99 2.71 -9.78
N SER A 66 -12.90 3.27 -10.29
CA SER A 66 -11.55 2.77 -10.00
C SER A 66 -10.53 3.90 -10.02
N HIS A 67 -9.54 3.78 -9.16
CA HIS A 67 -8.38 4.66 -9.09
C HIS A 67 -7.10 3.84 -9.14
N VAL A 68 -6.06 4.45 -9.73
CA VAL A 68 -4.73 3.85 -9.86
C VAL A 68 -3.70 4.75 -9.21
N SER A 69 -2.76 4.17 -8.46
CA SER A 69 -1.64 4.90 -7.88
C SER A 69 -0.60 5.26 -8.94
N GLU A 70 0.35 6.11 -8.56
CA GLU A 70 1.63 6.19 -9.25
C GLU A 70 2.42 4.86 -9.15
N ARG A 71 3.56 4.81 -9.83
CA ARG A 71 4.43 3.64 -9.88
C ARG A 71 5.09 3.37 -8.53
N ILE A 72 4.98 2.14 -8.04
CA ILE A 72 5.52 1.69 -6.76
C ILE A 72 6.63 0.67 -7.00
N ILE A 73 7.71 0.75 -6.21
CA ILE A 73 8.76 -0.26 -6.11
C ILE A 73 8.53 -1.05 -4.82
N VAL A 74 8.39 -2.37 -4.93
CA VAL A 74 8.23 -3.27 -3.78
C VAL A 74 9.52 -4.07 -3.63
N ARG A 75 10.21 -3.91 -2.50
CA ARG A 75 11.47 -4.60 -2.21
C ARG A 75 11.27 -5.53 -1.02
N ALA A 76 11.91 -6.69 -1.05
CA ALA A 76 12.10 -7.49 0.15
C ALA A 76 13.18 -6.82 1.01
N SER A 77 13.03 -6.92 2.32
CA SER A 77 14.10 -6.59 3.25
C SER A 77 15.25 -7.58 3.03
N ASN A 78 16.47 -7.05 2.95
CA ASN A 78 17.67 -7.87 2.95
C ASN A 78 17.97 -8.24 4.41
N PRO A 79 18.07 -9.52 4.80
CA PRO A 79 18.30 -9.93 6.19
C PRO A 79 19.55 -9.29 6.84
N GLY A 80 20.57 -8.94 6.05
CA GLY A 80 21.80 -8.29 6.51
C GLY A 80 21.90 -6.78 6.31
N GLN A 81 20.77 -6.08 6.08
CA GLN A 81 20.77 -4.62 5.85
C GLN A 81 20.09 -3.82 6.98
N PHE A 82 19.72 -4.46 8.09
CA PHE A 82 19.34 -3.76 9.31
C PHE A 82 20.55 -3.56 10.21
N GLU A 83 21.58 -2.90 9.68
CA GLU A 83 22.45 -2.14 10.59
C GLU A 83 21.62 -0.91 10.96
N SER A 84 21.25 -0.91 12.24
CA SER A 84 20.36 0.00 12.92
C SER A 84 20.93 1.41 12.95
N ASP A 85 20.70 2.17 11.90
CA ASP A 85 21.00 3.60 11.91
C ASP A 85 19.71 4.43 11.99
N VAL A 86 19.43 4.81 13.24
CA VAL A 86 18.88 6.12 13.65
C VAL A 86 17.34 6.24 13.74
N ASP A 87 16.84 6.12 14.97
CA ASP A 87 15.74 6.89 15.59
C ASP A 87 14.49 7.23 14.77
N ASN A 88 13.75 6.23 14.28
CA ASN A 88 12.32 6.43 14.01
C ASN A 88 11.52 6.23 15.31
N MET A 89 11.57 7.22 16.20
CA MET A 89 10.85 7.21 17.47
C MET A 89 9.35 7.49 17.26
N TRP A 90 8.65 6.53 16.68
CA TRP A 90 7.20 6.47 16.67
C TRP A 90 6.70 6.41 18.12
N GLN A 91 5.89 7.38 18.53
CA GLN A 91 5.37 7.47 19.89
C GLN A 91 3.92 6.97 19.94
N ARG A 92 3.56 6.29 21.04
CA ARG A 92 2.18 5.86 21.28
C ARG A 92 1.34 7.09 21.60
N GLY A 93 0.24 7.27 20.86
CA GLY A 93 -0.72 8.34 21.11
C GLY A 93 -1.58 8.08 22.34
N THR A 94 -2.35 9.08 22.75
CA THR A 94 -3.23 9.00 23.93
C THR A 94 -4.44 8.09 23.73
N VAL A 95 -4.78 7.76 22.48
CA VAL A 95 -5.84 6.81 22.12
C VAL A 95 -5.25 5.41 22.00
N GLN A 96 -5.98 4.40 22.49
CA GLN A 96 -5.59 2.99 22.39
C GLN A 96 -5.30 2.63 20.92
N ASP A 97 -4.16 1.97 20.69
CA ASP A 97 -3.63 1.58 19.37
C ASP A 97 -3.29 2.72 18.38
N SER A 98 -3.20 3.96 18.85
CA SER A 98 -2.70 5.07 18.04
C SER A 98 -1.17 5.23 18.16
N VAL A 99 -0.52 5.55 17.03
CA VAL A 99 0.92 5.83 16.96
C VAL A 99 1.12 7.05 16.07
N PHE A 100 1.99 7.99 16.48
CA PHE A 100 2.26 9.21 15.72
C PHE A 100 3.77 9.49 15.63
N HIS A 101 4.15 10.25 14.60
CA HIS A 101 5.49 10.77 14.42
C HIS A 101 5.50 12.24 14.89
N PRO A 102 6.26 12.61 15.93
CA PRO A 102 6.36 14.02 16.29
C PRO A 102 7.06 14.76 15.14
N VAL A 103 6.43 15.81 14.61
CA VAL A 103 7.08 16.70 13.65
C VAL A 103 8.07 17.56 14.43
N SER A 104 9.36 17.48 14.09
CA SER A 104 10.36 18.42 14.62
C SER A 104 10.02 19.83 14.11
N LEU A 105 9.50 20.68 14.99
CA LEU A 105 9.43 22.10 14.73
C LEU A 105 10.86 22.65 14.87
N ASN A 106 11.46 23.06 13.75
CA ASN A 106 12.50 24.07 13.75
C ASN A 106 11.84 25.44 13.61
#